data_AF-M3I6J1-F1
#
_entry.id   AF-M3I6J1-F1
#
_cell.length_a   1.000
_cell.length_b   1.000
_cell.length_c   1.000
_cell.angle_alpha   90.00
_cell.angle_beta   90.00
_cell.angle_gamma   90.00
#
_symmetry.space_group_name_H-M   'P 1'
#
loop_
_entity.id
_entity.type
_entity.pdbx_description
1 polymer ?
#
loop_
_entity_poly.entity_id
_entity_poly.type
_entity_poly.pdbx_seq_one_letter_code
_entity_poly.pdbx_strand_id
1 'polypeptide(L)'
;MSGYAELRSNPKPPEESYSSFLSPYIHFGHISQEEIVSEVLNWNLDGSWTPGVIIPENKNRKEGYFHPDPNVNSFLDELITWRDVGFLMFWKKPSFRKDLSILPDWIQKI
;
A
#
# COMPACT_ATOMS: atom_id res chain seq x y z
N MET A 1 -10.98 2.43 7.46
CA MET A 1 -9.63 2.96 7.17
C MET A 1 -9.20 4.07 8.13
N SER A 2 -10.02 4.51 9.09
CA SER A 2 -9.67 5.59 10.01
C SER A 2 -8.35 5.34 10.74
N GLY A 3 -7.44 6.31 10.72
CA GLY A 3 -6.12 6.25 11.36
C GLY A 3 -5.02 5.56 10.54
N TYR A 4 -5.32 5.00 9.35
CA TYR A 4 -4.31 4.34 8.51
C TYR A 4 -3.14 5.26 8.13
N ALA A 5 -3.44 6.51 7.73
CA ALA A 5 -2.41 7.44 7.28
C ALA A 5 -1.35 7.72 8.36
N GLU A 6 -1.76 7.78 9.62
CA GLU A 6 -0.91 8.17 10.75
C GLU A 6 -0.33 6.97 11.50
N LEU A 7 -1.11 5.90 11.66
CA LEU A 7 -0.82 4.84 12.62
C LEU A 7 -0.40 3.52 11.99
N ARG A 8 -0.47 3.35 10.65
CA ARG A 8 -0.10 2.08 9.98
C ARG A 8 1.32 1.61 10.26
N SER A 9 2.23 2.54 10.55
CA SER A 9 3.65 2.25 10.81
C SER A 9 3.96 2.10 12.30
N ASN A 10 2.95 2.20 13.18
CA ASN A 10 3.13 1.97 14.61
C ASN A 10 2.97 0.46 14.90
N PRO A 11 4.06 -0.26 15.22
CA PRO A 11 3.99 -1.70 15.45
C PRO A 11 3.16 -1.99 16.70
N LYS A 12 2.03 -2.65 16.49
CA LYS A 12 1.04 -3.00 17.50
C LYS A 12 0.67 -4.49 17.38
N PRO A 13 0.17 -5.12 18.46
CA PRO A 13 -0.49 -6.42 18.33
C PRO A 13 -1.57 -6.38 17.23
N PRO A 14 -1.86 -7.50 16.55
CA PRO A 14 -2.77 -7.49 15.40
C PRO A 14 -4.12 -6.82 15.67
N GLU A 15 -4.68 -7.01 16.85
CA GLU A 15 -5.95 -6.44 17.32
C GLU A 15 -5.96 -4.90 17.35
N GLU A 16 -4.79 -4.29 17.55
CA GLU A 16 -4.58 -2.85 17.71
C GLU A 16 -3.91 -2.21 16.48
N SER A 17 -3.57 -3.02 15.47
CA SER A 17 -2.86 -2.55 14.29
C SER A 17 -3.79 -1.82 13.33
N TYR A 18 -3.27 -0.77 12.71
CA TYR A 18 -3.94 -0.02 11.66
C TYR A 18 -3.60 -0.55 10.25
N SER A 19 -2.76 -1.59 10.14
CA SER A 19 -2.48 -2.26 8.87
C SER A 19 -3.67 -3.09 8.37
N SER A 20 -3.80 -3.25 7.06
CA SER A 20 -4.93 -4.00 6.48
C SER A 20 -4.82 -5.52 6.56
N PHE A 21 -3.62 -6.05 6.82
CA PHE A 21 -3.32 -7.49 6.79
C PHE A 21 -3.63 -8.17 5.44
N LEU A 22 -3.78 -7.40 4.35
CA LEU A 22 -4.09 -7.95 3.03
C LEU A 22 -2.88 -8.55 2.31
N SER A 23 -1.66 -8.35 2.81
CA SER A 23 -0.44 -8.75 2.09
C SER A 23 -0.38 -10.25 1.73
N PRO A 24 -0.80 -11.22 2.56
CA PRO A 24 -0.76 -12.63 2.17
C PRO A 24 -1.79 -12.95 1.07
N TYR A 25 -2.98 -12.35 1.15
CA TYR A 25 -4.06 -12.56 0.19
C TYR A 25 -3.71 -12.00 -1.18
N ILE A 26 -3.11 -10.81 -1.22
CA ILE A 26 -2.61 -10.20 -2.46
C ILE A 26 -1.45 -11.00 -3.03
N HIS A 27 -0.52 -11.47 -2.19
CA HIS A 27 0.65 -12.23 -2.62
C HIS A 27 0.26 -13.53 -3.34
N PHE A 28 -0.71 -14.25 -2.80
CA PHE A 28 -1.18 -15.53 -3.37
C PHE A 28 -2.33 -15.36 -4.38
N GLY A 29 -2.73 -14.14 -4.70
CA GLY A 29 -3.79 -13.87 -5.67
C GLY A 29 -5.19 -14.31 -5.20
N HIS A 30 -5.42 -14.41 -3.90
CA HIS A 30 -6.74 -14.71 -3.33
C HIS A 30 -7.72 -13.55 -3.48
N ILE A 31 -7.22 -12.33 -3.64
CA ILE A 31 -8.00 -11.12 -3.89
C ILE A 31 -7.29 -10.26 -4.95
N SER A 32 -8.06 -9.64 -5.84
CA SER A 32 -7.52 -8.75 -6.87
C SER A 32 -7.11 -7.40 -6.29
N GLN A 33 -6.00 -6.85 -6.76
CA GLN A 33 -5.61 -5.46 -6.45
C GLN A 33 -6.64 -4.46 -6.98
N GLU A 34 -7.21 -4.70 -8.16
CA GLU A 34 -8.19 -3.81 -8.78
C GLU A 34 -9.50 -3.77 -7.98
N GLU A 35 -9.90 -4.90 -7.41
CA GLU A 35 -11.05 -5.01 -6.51
C GLU A 35 -10.82 -4.15 -5.25
N ILE A 36 -9.65 -4.31 -4.61
CA ILE A 36 -9.31 -3.52 -3.42
C ILE A 36 -9.26 -2.02 -3.75
N VAL A 37 -8.66 -1.63 -4.87
CA VAL A 37 -8.60 -0.22 -5.29
C VAL A 37 -10.02 0.33 -5.50
N SER A 38 -10.90 -0.43 -6.15
CA SER A 38 -12.29 -0.01 -6.38
C SER A 38 -13.06 0.19 -5.07
N GLU A 39 -12.92 -0.73 -4.12
CA GLU A 39 -13.56 -0.61 -2.81
C GLU A 39 -12.99 0.57 -1.99
N VAL A 40 -11.67 0.74 -1.99
CA VAL A 40 -11.00 1.81 -1.24
C VAL A 40 -11.30 3.19 -1.80
N LEU A 41 -11.46 3.34 -3.12
CA LEU A 41 -11.83 4.62 -3.72
C LEU A 41 -13.24 5.08 -3.34
N ASN A 42 -14.15 4.14 -3.01
CA ASN A 42 -15.50 4.44 -2.54
C ASN A 42 -15.57 4.75 -1.03
N TRP A 43 -14.45 4.63 -0.30
CA TRP A 43 -14.44 4.83 1.15
C TRP A 43 -14.81 6.25 1.54
N ASN A 44 -15.80 6.41 2.44
CA ASN A 44 -16.14 7.70 3.06
C ASN A 44 -16.54 8.79 2.04
N LEU A 45 -17.27 8.37 0.99
CA LEU A 45 -17.93 9.25 0.02
C LEU A 45 -19.45 9.12 0.14
N ASP A 46 -20.17 10.20 -0.11
CA ASP A 46 -21.65 10.22 -0.15
C ASP A 46 -22.21 9.54 -1.44
N GLY A 47 -21.35 9.15 -2.36
CA GLY A 47 -21.70 8.48 -3.62
C GLY A 47 -20.52 7.71 -4.19
N SER A 48 -20.72 7.10 -5.36
CA SER A 48 -19.64 6.34 -6.02
C SER A 48 -18.49 7.23 -6.43
N TRP A 49 -17.27 6.70 -6.29
CA TRP A 49 -16.10 7.35 -6.84
C TRP A 49 -16.21 7.46 -8.37
N THR A 50 -15.86 8.62 -8.89
CA THR A 50 -15.72 8.87 -10.32
C THR A 50 -14.43 9.66 -10.56
N PRO A 51 -13.90 9.69 -11.80
CA PRO A 51 -12.73 10.53 -12.11
C PRO A 51 -12.90 12.01 -11.74
N GLY A 52 -14.13 12.51 -11.56
CA GLY A 52 -14.41 13.86 -11.08
C GLY A 52 -14.04 14.13 -9.61
N VAL A 53 -13.74 13.08 -8.83
CA VAL A 53 -13.24 13.19 -7.44
C VAL A 53 -11.73 13.50 -7.41
N ILE A 54 -11.02 13.19 -8.49
CA ILE A 54 -9.59 13.50 -8.60
C ILE A 54 -9.41 15.01 -8.53
N ILE A 55 -8.38 15.45 -7.80
CA ILE A 55 -7.99 16.87 -7.70
C ILE A 55 -6.69 17.06 -8.47
N PRO A 56 -6.73 17.43 -9.77
CA PRO A 56 -5.54 17.48 -10.62
C PRO A 56 -4.48 18.45 -10.12
N GLU A 57 -4.87 19.49 -9.37
CA GLU A 57 -3.97 20.47 -8.77
C GLU A 57 -3.05 19.84 -7.71
N ASN A 58 -3.45 18.70 -7.14
CA ASN A 58 -2.64 17.94 -6.20
C ASN A 58 -1.68 16.95 -6.90
N LYS A 59 -1.51 17.03 -8.22
CA LYS A 59 -0.53 16.23 -8.94
C LYS A 59 0.87 16.41 -8.32
N ASN A 60 1.57 15.29 -8.12
CA ASN A 60 2.88 15.19 -7.45
C ASN A 60 2.88 15.54 -5.95
N ARG A 61 1.72 15.76 -5.33
CA ARG A 61 1.62 15.83 -3.87
C ARG A 61 1.46 14.43 -3.30
N LYS A 62 1.91 14.25 -2.06
CA LYS A 62 1.80 12.99 -1.33
C LYS A 62 0.33 12.61 -1.06
N GLU A 63 -0.55 13.59 -0.92
CA GLU A 63 -1.95 13.39 -0.51
C GLU A 63 -2.91 14.24 -1.35
N GLY A 64 -4.18 13.82 -1.36
CA GLY A 64 -5.28 14.58 -1.94
C GLY A 64 -5.42 14.48 -3.46
N TYR A 65 -4.66 13.61 -4.13
CA TYR A 65 -4.78 13.44 -5.59
C TYR A 65 -5.96 12.53 -5.96
N PHE A 66 -6.05 11.33 -5.37
CA PHE A 66 -7.05 10.32 -5.75
C PHE A 66 -8.38 10.48 -4.99
N HIS A 67 -8.33 11.02 -3.78
CA HIS A 67 -9.44 10.99 -2.83
C HIS A 67 -9.32 12.15 -1.81
N PRO A 68 -10.43 12.69 -1.26
CA PRO A 68 -10.37 13.71 -0.21
C PRO A 68 -9.89 13.19 1.15
N ASP A 69 -10.15 11.91 1.47
CA ASP A 69 -9.68 11.26 2.71
C ASP A 69 -8.17 10.91 2.63
N PRO A 70 -7.32 11.43 3.53
CA PRO A 70 -5.88 11.13 3.52
C PRO A 70 -5.56 9.66 3.78
N ASN A 71 -6.43 8.92 4.50
CA ASN A 71 -6.25 7.49 4.73
C ASN A 71 -6.33 6.69 3.43
N VAL A 72 -7.22 7.10 2.52
CA VAL A 72 -7.36 6.48 1.20
C VAL A 72 -6.11 6.70 0.37
N ASN A 73 -5.63 7.95 0.27
CA ASN A 73 -4.41 8.25 -0.48
C ASN A 73 -3.19 7.49 0.08
N SER A 74 -3.04 7.48 1.41
CA SER A 74 -1.94 6.77 2.05
C SER A 74 -1.99 5.26 1.83
N PHE A 75 -3.19 4.67 1.76
CA PHE A 75 -3.36 3.24 1.48
C PHE A 75 -3.05 2.92 0.02
N LEU A 76 -3.54 3.75 -0.90
CA LEU A 76 -3.26 3.58 -2.34
C LEU A 76 -1.77 3.76 -2.65
N ASP A 77 -1.03 4.58 -1.90
CA ASP A 77 0.42 4.68 -2.05
C ASP A 77 1.12 3.35 -1.71
N GLU A 78 0.71 2.63 -0.67
CA GLU A 78 1.26 1.31 -0.36
C GLU A 78 0.83 0.26 -1.40
N LEU A 79 -0.45 0.24 -1.75
CA LEU A 79 -1.04 -0.80 -2.61
C LEU A 79 -0.63 -0.66 -4.08
N ILE A 80 -0.51 0.56 -4.60
CA ILE A 80 -0.16 0.84 -6.00
C ILE A 80 1.32 1.18 -6.09
N THR A 81 1.77 2.27 -5.46
CA THR A 81 3.15 2.75 -5.64
C THR A 81 4.17 1.74 -5.12
N TRP A 82 4.15 1.42 -3.83
CA TRP A 82 5.22 0.63 -3.21
C TRP A 82 5.19 -0.83 -3.66
N ARG A 83 4.01 -1.43 -3.77
CA ARG A 83 3.85 -2.78 -4.29
C ARG A 83 4.41 -2.90 -5.72
N ASP A 84 4.03 -2.01 -6.62
CA ASP A 84 4.39 -2.13 -8.04
C ASP A 84 5.85 -1.75 -8.27
N VAL A 85 6.39 -0.76 -7.55
CA VAL A 85 7.84 -0.45 -7.58
C VAL A 85 8.66 -1.66 -7.10
N GLY A 86 8.21 -2.34 -6.05
CA GLY A 86 8.83 -3.57 -5.57
C GLY A 86 8.84 -4.66 -6.65
N PHE A 87 7.68 -4.94 -7.24
CA PHE A 87 7.55 -5.91 -8.33
C PHE A 87 8.44 -5.57 -9.53
N LEU A 88 8.38 -4.32 -10.01
CA LEU A 88 9.16 -3.85 -11.16
C LEU A 88 10.66 -3.94 -10.92
N MET A 89 11.14 -3.70 -9.70
CA MET A 89 12.54 -3.84 -9.35
C MET A 89 13.02 -5.28 -9.50
N PHE A 90 12.27 -6.25 -8.96
CA PHE A 90 12.63 -7.67 -9.08
C PHE A 90 12.41 -8.22 -10.49
N TRP A 91 11.43 -7.71 -11.23
CA TRP A 91 11.27 -8.02 -12.65
C TRP A 91 12.49 -7.55 -13.47
N LYS A 92 12.95 -6.32 -13.24
CA LYS A 92 14.12 -5.74 -13.94
C LYS A 92 15.46 -6.35 -13.52
N LYS A 93 15.60 -6.70 -12.24
CA LYS A 93 16.82 -7.32 -11.69
C LYS A 93 16.47 -8.54 -10.84
N PRO A 94 16.17 -9.69 -11.47
CA PRO A 94 15.75 -10.88 -10.74
C PRO A 94 16.79 -11.38 -9.75
N SER A 95 18.08 -11.13 -9.94
CA SER A 95 19.14 -11.56 -9.02
C SER A 95 19.37 -10.60 -7.83
N PHE A 96 18.72 -9.45 -7.80
CA PHE A 96 18.92 -8.45 -6.75
C PHE A 96 18.51 -9.01 -5.39
N ARG A 97 19.45 -8.97 -4.42
CA ARG A 97 19.23 -9.36 -3.02
C ARG A 97 18.56 -10.73 -2.80
N LYS A 98 18.83 -11.71 -3.67
CA LYS A 98 18.32 -13.08 -3.53
C LYS A 98 19.09 -13.94 -2.54
N ASP A 99 20.32 -13.56 -2.22
CA ASP A 99 21.20 -14.30 -1.32
C ASP A 99 21.16 -13.69 0.08
N LEU A 100 21.13 -14.54 1.11
CA LEU A 100 21.19 -14.15 2.52
C LEU A 100 22.59 -13.70 2.95
N SER A 101 23.64 -14.02 2.17
CA SER A 101 25.04 -13.60 2.44
C SER A 101 25.23 -12.09 2.51
N ILE A 102 24.30 -11.31 1.96
CA ILE A 102 24.32 -9.84 1.97
C ILE A 102 23.76 -9.24 3.27
N LEU A 103 23.13 -10.05 4.11
CA LEU A 103 22.52 -9.58 5.36
C LEU A 103 23.62 -9.28 6.39
N PRO A 104 23.36 -8.42 7.39
CA PRO A 104 24.33 -8.21 8.46
C PRO A 104 24.66 -9.50 9.23
N ASP A 105 25.90 -9.62 9.71
CA ASP A 105 26.40 -10.80 10.45
C ASP A 105 25.48 -11.29 11.57
N TRP A 106 24.82 -10.36 12.27
CA TRP A 106 23.94 -10.71 13.39
C TRP A 106 22.66 -11.45 12.96
N ILE A 107 22.24 -11.32 11.69
CA ILE A 107 21.14 -12.08 11.11
C ILE A 107 21.62 -13.44 10.59
N GLN A 108 22.84 -13.51 10.06
CA GLN A 108 23.39 -14.75 9.48
C GLN A 108 23.72 -15.82 10.53
N LYS A 109 23.83 -15.44 11.81
CA LYS A 109 24.24 -16.32 12.93
C LYS A 109 23.08 -17.03 13.64
N ILE A 110 21.88 -17.05 13.05
CA ILE A 110 20.72 -17.80 13.56
C ILE A 110 20.81 -19.25 13.12
#